data_AF-A0A674G889-F1
#
_entry.id   AF-A0A674G889-F1
#
_cell.length_a   1.000
_cell.length_b   1.000
_cell.length_c   1.000
_cell.angle_alpha   90.00
_cell.angle_beta   90.00
_cell.angle_gamma   90.00
#
_symmetry.space_group_name_H-M   'P 1'
#
loop_
_entity.id
_entity.type
_entity.pdbx_description
1 polymer ?
#
loop_
_entity_poly.entity_id
_entity_poly.type
_entity_poly.pdbx_seq_one_letter_code
_entity_poly.pdbx_strand_id
1 'polypeptide(L)'
;MNILPKKSWHVRNKDNVARVRRDEAAAEVERRKRDARALRAEQEVRTELLRKRARLGGRSPSPPAAPALFPPPEEAAPNREHEAEKRREQERRERALGVLTYLGQSAAEAQTCPPWYLQPPKKPGEGSPEVQGGRKALLDPLQEMRKGLRRAPSPKNPPNPPRTRPPNPPESGGATG
;
A
#
# COMPACT_ATOMS: atom_id res chain seq x y z
N MET A 1 14.79 -4.75 -27.56
CA MET A 1 14.23 -3.57 -26.85
C MET A 1 12.71 -3.57 -26.98
N ASN A 2 11.97 -3.27 -25.91
CA ASN A 2 10.51 -3.09 -25.97
C ASN A 2 10.15 -1.61 -26.22
N ILE A 3 9.61 -1.31 -27.39
CA ILE A 3 9.25 0.05 -27.82
C ILE A 3 7.76 0.37 -27.65
N LEU A 4 6.94 -0.64 -27.34
CA LEU A 4 5.49 -0.51 -27.26
C LEU A 4 5.05 0.53 -26.21
N PRO A 5 5.63 0.59 -24.98
CA PRO A 5 5.21 1.54 -23.95
C PRO A 5 5.39 3.02 -24.34
N LYS A 6 6.22 3.29 -25.36
CA LYS A 6 6.50 4.64 -25.86
C LYS A 6 5.52 5.10 -26.95
N LYS A 7 4.52 4.28 -27.28
CA LYS A 7 3.54 4.58 -28.32
C LYS A 7 2.23 5.04 -27.69
N SER A 8 1.69 6.14 -28.20
CA SER A 8 0.44 6.75 -27.74
C SER A 8 -0.79 5.87 -27.93
N TRP A 9 -0.75 4.90 -28.85
CA TRP A 9 -1.84 3.95 -29.09
C TRP A 9 -1.78 2.69 -28.21
N HIS A 10 -0.76 2.55 -27.34
CA HIS A 10 -0.63 1.36 -26.50
C HIS A 10 -1.86 1.21 -25.58
N VAL A 11 -2.65 0.15 -25.77
CA VAL A 11 -3.92 -0.10 -25.05
C VAL A 11 -3.74 -0.13 -23.53
N ARG A 12 -2.69 -0.83 -23.04
CA ARG A 12 -2.36 -0.89 -21.60
C ARG A 12 -1.67 0.37 -21.03
N ASN A 13 -1.45 1.43 -21.81
CA ASN A 13 -0.96 2.67 -21.24
C ASN A 13 -2.02 3.22 -20.27
N LYS A 14 -1.58 3.70 -19.10
CA LYS A 14 -2.46 4.17 -18.02
C LYS A 14 -3.43 5.25 -18.52
N ASP A 15 -2.95 6.14 -19.39
CA ASP A 15 -3.77 7.22 -19.95
C ASP A 15 -4.87 6.70 -20.87
N ASN A 16 -4.56 5.70 -21.70
CA ASN A 16 -5.54 5.07 -22.59
C ASN A 16 -6.59 4.28 -21.81
N VAL A 17 -6.16 3.54 -20.79
CA VAL A 17 -7.07 2.84 -19.88
C VAL A 17 -7.96 3.83 -19.13
N ALA A 18 -7.43 4.97 -18.68
CA ALA A 18 -8.21 6.01 -18.02
C ALA A 18 -9.24 6.65 -18.97
N ARG A 19 -8.90 6.86 -20.24
CA ARG A 19 -9.83 7.36 -21.25
C ARG A 19 -10.97 6.37 -21.50
N VAL A 20 -10.66 5.09 -21.71
CA VAL A 20 -11.67 4.03 -21.88
C VAL A 20 -12.61 3.98 -20.68
N ARG A 21 -12.08 4.02 -19.45
CA ARG A 21 -12.90 4.04 -18.23
C ARG A 21 -13.82 5.26 -18.15
N ARG A 22 -13.36 6.44 -18.58
CA ARG A 22 -14.18 7.65 -18.62
C ARG A 22 -15.33 7.49 -19.62
N ASP A 23 -15.05 6.96 -20.79
CA ASP A 23 -16.03 6.76 -21.85
C ASP A 23 -17.08 5.71 -21.44
N GLU A 24 -16.63 4.60 -20.84
CA GLU A 24 -17.51 3.56 -20.26
C GLU A 24 -18.38 4.13 -19.13
N ALA A 25 -17.80 4.92 -18.22
CA ALA A 25 -18.55 5.56 -17.14
C ALA A 25 -19.57 6.58 -17.67
N ALA A 26 -19.21 7.37 -18.69
CA ALA A 26 -20.14 8.29 -19.34
C ALA A 26 -21.29 7.55 -20.02
N ALA A 27 -21.01 6.44 -20.72
CA ALA A 27 -22.03 5.61 -21.33
C ALA A 27 -22.99 5.02 -20.30
N GLU A 28 -22.49 4.51 -19.18
CA GLU A 28 -23.31 3.97 -18.10
C GLU A 28 -24.20 5.04 -17.44
N VAL A 29 -23.67 6.25 -17.24
CA VAL A 29 -24.45 7.38 -16.72
C VAL A 29 -25.59 7.76 -17.67
N GLU A 30 -25.34 7.83 -18.97
CA GLU A 30 -26.38 8.14 -19.96
C GLU A 30 -27.44 7.04 -20.05
N ARG A 31 -27.06 5.76 -19.97
CA ARG A 31 -28.02 4.64 -19.88
C ARG A 31 -28.91 4.78 -18.65
N ARG A 32 -28.33 5.01 -17.47
CA ARG A 32 -29.11 5.22 -16.23
C ARG A 32 -30.04 6.42 -16.32
N LYS A 33 -29.60 7.53 -16.92
CA LYS A 33 -30.48 8.70 -17.13
C LYS A 33 -31.65 8.37 -18.06
N ARG A 34 -31.40 7.59 -19.12
CA ARG A 34 -32.45 7.15 -20.04
C ARG A 34 -33.45 6.25 -19.35
N ASP A 35 -32.98 5.28 -18.57
CA ASP A 35 -33.82 4.36 -17.81
C ASP A 35 -34.62 5.10 -16.73
N ALA A 36 -34.00 6.02 -16.00
CA ALA A 36 -34.68 6.86 -15.02
C ALA A 36 -35.77 7.73 -15.66
N ARG A 37 -35.52 8.28 -16.86
CA ARG A 37 -36.53 9.03 -17.63
C ARG A 37 -37.67 8.12 -18.06
N ALA A 38 -37.38 6.91 -18.54
CA ALA A 38 -38.40 5.95 -18.95
C ALA A 38 -39.30 5.54 -17.77
N LEU A 39 -38.70 5.19 -16.62
CA LEU A 39 -39.43 4.86 -15.39
C LEU A 39 -40.31 6.01 -14.92
N ARG A 40 -39.81 7.25 -14.98
CA ARG A 40 -40.59 8.43 -14.61
C ARG A 40 -41.78 8.64 -15.56
N ALA A 41 -41.56 8.51 -16.87
CA ALA A 41 -42.63 8.60 -17.86
C ALA A 41 -43.69 7.49 -17.64
N GLU A 42 -43.27 6.27 -17.32
CA GLU A 42 -44.18 5.16 -17.00
C GLU A 42 -45.02 5.46 -15.73
N GLN A 43 -44.39 6.01 -14.69
CA GLN A 43 -45.09 6.47 -13.49
C GLN A 43 -46.11 7.56 -13.83
N GLU A 44 -45.72 8.57 -14.61
CA GLU A 44 -46.60 9.65 -15.06
C GLU A 44 -47.78 9.09 -15.87
N VAL A 45 -47.56 8.20 -16.83
CA VAL A 45 -48.62 7.54 -17.62
C VAL A 45 -49.56 6.73 -16.73
N ARG A 46 -49.03 5.93 -15.80
CA ARG A 46 -49.84 5.13 -14.87
C ARG A 46 -50.71 6.02 -13.99
N THR A 47 -50.14 7.10 -13.45
CA THR A 47 -50.90 8.04 -12.60
C THR A 47 -51.94 8.80 -13.40
N GLU A 48 -51.63 9.21 -14.63
CA GLU A 48 -52.61 9.83 -15.53
C GLU A 48 -53.76 8.90 -15.86
N LEU A 49 -53.49 7.62 -16.15
CA LEU A 49 -54.52 6.63 -16.41
C LEU A 49 -55.48 6.51 -15.22
N LEU A 50 -54.94 6.41 -13.99
CA LEU A 50 -55.73 6.37 -12.77
C LEU A 50 -56.56 7.66 -12.57
N ARG A 51 -55.97 8.82 -12.81
CA ARG A 51 -56.66 10.12 -12.75
C ARG A 51 -57.79 10.22 -13.77
N LYS A 52 -57.55 9.79 -15.02
CA LYS A 52 -58.56 9.76 -16.09
C LYS A 52 -59.71 8.82 -15.72
N ARG A 53 -59.40 7.61 -15.23
CA ARG A 53 -60.39 6.64 -14.75
C ARG A 53 -61.23 7.17 -13.59
N ALA A 54 -60.61 7.89 -12.64
CA ALA A 54 -61.33 8.53 -11.53
C ALA A 54 -62.28 9.64 -12.02
N ARG A 55 -61.84 10.47 -12.98
CA ARG A 55 -62.67 11.55 -13.57
C ARG A 55 -63.88 11.02 -14.35
N LEU A 56 -63.74 9.89 -15.05
CA LEU A 56 -64.81 9.27 -15.82
C LEU A 56 -65.86 8.55 -14.95
N GLY A 57 -65.89 8.82 -13.65
CA GLY A 57 -66.88 8.23 -12.74
C GLY A 57 -66.62 6.75 -12.48
N GLY A 58 -65.36 6.29 -12.61
CA GLY A 58 -64.92 4.96 -12.20
C GLY A 58 -65.06 4.77 -10.69
N ARG A 59 -66.30 4.66 -10.21
CA ARG A 59 -66.65 4.16 -8.89
C ARG A 59 -66.29 2.69 -8.90
N SER A 60 -65.02 2.43 -8.56
CA SER A 60 -64.65 1.12 -8.03
C SER A 60 -65.69 0.78 -6.96
N PRO A 61 -66.30 -0.42 -6.94
CA PRO A 61 -67.16 -0.81 -5.84
C PRO A 61 -66.38 -0.51 -4.56
N SER A 62 -66.92 0.37 -3.74
CA SER A 62 -66.31 0.76 -2.47
C SER A 62 -65.98 -0.52 -1.75
N PRO A 63 -64.71 -0.85 -1.52
CA PRO A 63 -64.40 -1.83 -0.51
C PRO A 63 -65.08 -1.33 0.77
N PRO A 64 -65.76 -2.19 1.55
CA PRO A 64 -66.22 -1.78 2.88
C PRO A 64 -65.03 -1.18 3.60
N ALA A 65 -65.25 0.02 4.20
CA ALA A 65 -64.28 0.87 4.88
C ALA A 65 -62.91 0.21 4.99
N ALA A 66 -62.00 0.52 4.04
CA ALA A 66 -60.64 0.03 4.13
C ALA A 66 -60.14 0.42 5.53
N PRO A 67 -59.67 -0.55 6.35
CA PRO A 67 -59.14 -0.22 7.66
C PRO A 67 -58.08 0.85 7.44
N ALA A 68 -58.05 1.87 8.31
CA ALA A 68 -57.03 2.92 8.25
C ALA A 68 -55.65 2.24 8.31
N LEU A 69 -55.09 1.96 7.14
CA LEU A 69 -53.93 1.09 6.98
C LEU A 69 -52.69 1.70 7.64
N PHE A 70 -52.72 3.03 7.74
CA PHE A 70 -51.74 3.84 8.43
C PHE A 70 -52.53 4.79 9.34
N PRO A 71 -52.67 4.48 10.64
CA PRO A 71 -53.11 5.49 11.59
C PRO A 71 -52.19 6.72 11.50
N PRO A 72 -52.72 7.95 11.73
CA PRO A 72 -51.87 9.14 11.79
C PRO A 72 -50.72 8.86 12.75
N PRO A 73 -49.47 9.20 12.39
CA PRO A 73 -48.32 8.87 13.22
C PRO A 73 -48.49 9.57 14.56
N GLU A 74 -48.80 8.78 15.60
CA GLU A 74 -48.53 9.19 16.97
C GLU A 74 -47.05 9.55 17.02
N GLU A 75 -46.74 10.73 17.57
CA GLU A 75 -45.47 11.42 17.49
C GLU A 75 -44.29 10.47 17.30
N ALA A 76 -43.65 10.57 16.13
CA ALA A 76 -42.68 9.61 15.61
C ALA A 76 -41.66 9.22 16.69
N ALA A 77 -41.93 8.10 17.37
CA ALA A 77 -40.95 7.47 18.23
C ALA A 77 -39.72 7.23 17.35
N PRO A 78 -38.54 7.72 17.76
CA PRO A 78 -37.36 7.58 16.93
C PRO A 78 -37.11 6.10 16.66
N ASN A 79 -37.03 5.74 15.38
CA ASN A 79 -36.74 4.37 14.99
C ASN A 79 -35.35 4.02 15.55
N ARG A 80 -35.31 3.15 16.56
CA ARG A 80 -34.09 2.76 17.28
C ARG A 80 -32.99 2.28 16.35
N GLU A 81 -33.36 1.62 15.25
CA GLU A 81 -32.41 1.14 14.26
C GLU A 81 -31.78 2.29 13.47
N HIS A 82 -32.57 3.32 13.15
CA HIS A 82 -32.13 4.49 12.40
C HIS A 82 -31.23 5.42 13.23
N GLU A 83 -31.48 5.56 14.53
CA GLU A 83 -30.57 6.27 15.42
C GLU A 83 -29.26 5.53 15.62
N ALA A 84 -29.31 4.20 15.77
CA ALA A 84 -28.13 3.36 15.86
C ALA A 84 -27.28 3.41 14.58
N GLU A 85 -27.92 3.43 13.40
CA GLU A 85 -27.23 3.58 12.12
C GLU A 85 -26.56 4.96 11.98
N LYS A 86 -27.28 6.03 12.32
CA LYS A 86 -26.70 7.39 12.34
C LYS A 86 -25.52 7.50 13.30
N ARG A 87 -25.62 6.90 14.48
CA ARG A 87 -24.52 6.88 15.46
C ARG A 87 -23.31 6.11 14.93
N ARG A 88 -23.52 4.95 14.30
CA ARG A 88 -22.44 4.19 13.65
C ARG A 88 -21.79 4.95 12.50
N GLU A 89 -22.58 5.68 11.72
CA GLU A 89 -22.06 6.51 10.62
C GLU A 89 -21.26 7.70 11.15
N GLN A 90 -21.71 8.33 12.23
CA GLN A 90 -20.96 9.36 12.95
C GLN A 90 -19.65 8.80 13.50
N GLU A 91 -19.68 7.67 14.20
CA GLU A 91 -18.48 7.00 14.72
C GLU A 91 -17.52 6.61 13.59
N ARG A 92 -18.01 6.12 12.46
CA ARG A 92 -17.19 5.81 11.28
C ARG A 92 -16.54 7.06 10.70
N ARG A 93 -17.28 8.17 10.63
CA ARG A 93 -16.78 9.47 10.15
C ARG A 93 -15.74 10.03 11.09
N GLU A 94 -16.00 10.04 12.39
CA GLU A 94 -15.07 10.49 13.42
C GLU A 94 -13.83 9.60 13.49
N ARG A 95 -13.99 8.28 13.32
CA ARG A 95 -12.89 7.33 13.18
C ARG A 95 -12.04 7.61 11.94
N ALA A 96 -12.67 7.91 10.80
CA ALA A 96 -11.99 8.28 9.57
C ALA A 96 -11.28 9.64 9.65
N LEU A 97 -11.87 10.60 10.37
CA LEU A 97 -11.28 11.93 10.61
C LEU A 97 -10.19 11.93 11.67
N GLY A 98 -9.98 10.82 12.40
CA GLY A 98 -9.00 10.78 13.47
C GLY A 98 -9.48 11.35 14.81
N VAL A 99 -10.77 11.68 14.94
CA VAL A 99 -11.37 12.29 16.15
C VAL A 99 -11.64 11.23 17.20
N LEU A 100 -12.19 10.08 16.78
CA LEU A 100 -12.49 8.95 17.68
C LEU A 100 -11.30 7.98 17.84
N THR A 101 -10.30 8.08 16.97
CA THR A 101 -9.08 7.25 17.09
C THR A 101 -8.05 7.98 17.93
N TYR A 102 -7.79 7.44 19.11
CA TYR A 102 -6.79 7.99 20.02
C TYR A 102 -5.42 8.02 19.34
N LEU A 103 -4.81 9.20 19.36
CA LEU A 103 -3.49 9.47 18.79
C LEU A 103 -2.46 8.47 19.36
N GLY A 104 -2.01 7.53 18.53
CA GLY A 104 -1.03 6.49 18.90
C GLY A 104 -1.44 5.06 18.53
N GLN A 105 -2.74 4.78 18.42
CA GLN A 105 -3.24 3.40 18.28
C GLN A 105 -3.10 2.78 16.87
N SER A 106 -2.96 3.59 15.81
CA SER A 106 -3.13 3.09 14.43
C SER A 106 -1.85 2.87 13.62
N ALA A 107 -0.69 3.35 14.09
CA ALA A 107 0.54 3.26 13.28
C ALA A 107 1.80 2.86 14.05
N ALA A 108 1.97 3.28 15.30
CA ALA A 108 3.19 2.99 16.05
C ALA A 108 3.08 1.70 16.89
N GLU A 109 1.95 1.48 17.57
CA GLU A 109 1.78 0.33 18.48
C GLU A 109 1.28 -0.95 17.80
N ALA A 110 0.59 -0.85 16.67
CA ALA A 110 0.15 -2.03 15.89
C ALA A 110 1.31 -2.70 15.13
N GLN A 111 2.45 -2.04 15.02
CA GLN A 111 3.68 -2.66 14.55
C GLN A 111 4.25 -3.48 15.70
N THR A 112 4.02 -4.79 15.67
CA THR A 112 4.64 -5.78 16.57
C THR A 112 6.17 -5.77 16.53
N CYS A 113 6.77 -5.00 15.63
CA CYS A 113 8.20 -4.75 15.55
C CYS A 113 8.49 -3.28 15.91
N PRO A 114 9.43 -3.02 16.85
CA PRO A 114 9.86 -1.65 17.13
C PRO A 114 10.43 -1.01 15.87
N PRO A 115 10.18 0.29 15.62
CA PRO A 115 10.68 1.00 14.46
C PRO A 115 12.22 0.99 14.42
N TRP A 116 12.79 1.04 13.21
CA TRP A 116 14.22 0.81 12.96
C TRP A 116 15.17 1.70 13.78
N TYR A 117 14.74 2.88 14.23
CA TYR A 117 15.54 3.80 15.05
C TYR A 117 15.58 3.43 16.55
N LEU A 118 14.66 2.58 17.02
CA LEU A 118 14.70 1.98 18.36
C LEU A 118 15.40 0.61 18.36
N GLN A 119 15.68 0.04 17.19
CA GLN A 119 16.41 -1.21 17.09
C GLN A 119 17.92 -0.94 17.25
N PRO A 120 18.61 -1.60 18.19
CA PRO A 120 20.05 -1.49 18.29
C PRO A 120 20.70 -2.03 17.00
N PRO A 121 21.84 -1.45 16.55
CA PRO A 121 22.54 -1.94 15.38
C PRO A 121 22.92 -3.41 15.58
N LYS A 122 22.60 -4.27 14.60
CA LYS A 122 22.94 -5.69 14.65
C LYS A 122 24.47 -5.83 14.75
N LYS A 123 24.93 -6.54 15.78
CA LYS A 123 26.34 -6.88 15.93
C LYS A 123 26.79 -7.68 14.71
N PRO A 124 27.96 -7.40 14.12
CA PRO A 124 28.50 -8.21 13.04
C PRO A 124 28.84 -9.60 13.59
N GLY A 125 27.93 -10.57 13.42
CA GLY A 125 28.14 -11.93 13.93
C GLY A 125 26.93 -12.86 13.89
N GLU A 126 25.70 -12.36 13.87
CA GLU A 126 24.50 -13.20 13.85
C GLU A 126 23.58 -12.89 12.65
N GLY A 127 23.57 -13.81 11.69
CA GLY A 127 22.41 -14.04 10.81
C GLY A 127 22.28 -13.18 9.55
N SER A 128 23.30 -13.20 8.67
CA SER A 128 23.13 -13.17 7.19
C SER A 128 24.54 -13.31 6.58
N PRO A 129 24.80 -14.21 5.61
CA PRO A 129 26.05 -14.16 4.89
C PRO A 129 26.07 -12.80 4.17
N GLU A 130 26.93 -11.90 4.63
CA GLU A 130 27.11 -10.59 4.02
C GLU A 130 27.72 -10.79 2.62
N VAL A 131 26.88 -11.07 1.63
CA VAL A 131 27.22 -11.14 0.20
C VAL A 131 27.80 -9.81 -0.30
N GLN A 132 27.75 -8.76 0.51
CA GLN A 132 28.40 -7.49 0.24
C GLN A 132 29.91 -7.48 0.51
N GLY A 133 30.46 -8.32 1.39
CA GLY A 133 31.91 -8.32 1.67
C GLY A 133 32.74 -8.58 0.41
N GLY A 134 32.34 -9.57 -0.38
CA GLY A 134 32.97 -9.88 -1.67
C GLY A 134 32.73 -8.81 -2.74
N ARG A 135 31.54 -8.18 -2.76
CA ARG A 135 31.24 -7.07 -3.69
C ARG A 135 32.06 -5.83 -3.37
N LYS A 136 32.23 -5.49 -2.10
CA LYS A 136 33.04 -4.37 -1.61
C LYS A 136 34.52 -4.59 -1.93
N ALA A 137 35.02 -5.82 -1.74
CA ALA A 137 36.39 -6.19 -2.11
C ALA A 137 36.61 -6.11 -3.64
N LEU A 138 35.63 -6.54 -4.43
CA LEU A 138 35.70 -6.48 -5.90
C LEU A 138 35.67 -5.05 -6.45
N LEU A 139 35.00 -4.12 -5.75
CA LEU A 139 34.92 -2.70 -6.11
C LEU A 139 35.96 -1.81 -5.36
N ASP A 140 36.98 -2.41 -4.73
CA ASP A 140 38.04 -1.66 -4.06
C ASP A 140 39.14 -1.25 -5.06
N PRO A 141 39.32 0.05 -5.36
CA PRO A 141 40.33 0.52 -6.32
C PRO A 141 41.77 0.18 -5.90
N LEU A 142 42.03 -0.03 -4.60
CA LEU A 142 43.36 -0.43 -4.12
C LEU A 142 43.72 -1.86 -4.56
N GLN A 143 42.74 -2.74 -4.78
CA GLN A 143 43.03 -4.09 -5.29
C GLN A 143 43.51 -4.06 -6.74
N GLU A 144 42.94 -3.20 -7.58
CA GLU A 144 43.37 -3.00 -8.96
C GLU A 144 44.80 -2.46 -9.03
N MET A 145 45.12 -1.47 -8.19
CA MET A 145 46.48 -0.91 -8.09
C MET A 145 47.50 -1.98 -7.66
N ARG A 146 47.17 -2.82 -6.68
CA ARG A 146 48.06 -3.91 -6.22
C ARG A 146 48.31 -4.94 -7.33
N LYS A 147 47.32 -5.22 -8.18
CA LYS A 147 47.47 -6.13 -9.33
C LYS A 147 48.41 -5.55 -10.40
N GLY A 148 48.35 -4.23 -10.62
CA GLY A 148 49.28 -3.51 -11.50
C GLY A 148 50.72 -3.54 -11.00
N LEU A 149 50.93 -3.33 -9.69
CA LEU A 149 52.25 -3.39 -9.06
C LEU A 149 52.90 -4.78 -9.11
N ARG A 150 52.09 -5.86 -9.12
CA ARG A 150 52.60 -7.24 -9.25
C ARG A 150 52.96 -7.63 -10.69
N ARG A 151 52.53 -6.86 -11.70
CA ARG A 151 52.84 -7.12 -13.12
C ARG A 151 54.14 -6.46 -13.60
N ALA A 152 54.66 -5.48 -12.86
CA ALA A 152 55.96 -4.91 -13.15
C ALA A 152 57.07 -5.90 -12.76
N PRO A 153 58.02 -6.24 -13.66
CA PRO A 153 59.18 -7.02 -13.26
C PRO A 153 60.01 -6.20 -12.28
N SER A 154 60.18 -6.71 -11.06
CA SER A 154 61.08 -6.12 -10.07
C SER A 154 62.50 -6.08 -10.66
N PRO A 155 63.23 -4.95 -10.56
CA PRO A 155 64.65 -4.96 -10.89
C PRO A 155 65.35 -5.98 -9.98
N LYS A 156 66.21 -6.82 -10.57
CA LYS A 156 66.95 -7.86 -9.85
C LYS A 156 67.87 -7.20 -8.83
N ASN A 157 67.54 -7.29 -7.56
CA ASN A 157 68.45 -6.89 -6.49
C ASN A 157 69.65 -7.86 -6.48
N PRO A 158 70.90 -7.37 -6.36
CA PRO A 158 72.05 -8.24 -6.19
C PRO A 158 71.93 -9.02 -4.87
N PRO A 159 72.53 -10.23 -4.78
CA PRO A 159 72.44 -11.06 -3.58
C PRO A 159 73.03 -10.33 -2.37
N ASN A 160 72.26 -10.27 -1.28
CA ASN A 160 72.73 -9.75 0.00
C ASN A 160 73.90 -10.62 0.52
N PRO A 161 74.99 -10.02 1.04
CA PRO A 161 76.05 -10.78 1.65
C PRO A 161 75.55 -11.56 2.88
N PRO A 162 76.14 -12.72 3.19
CA PRO A 162 75.72 -13.54 4.33
C PRO A 162 75.89 -12.77 5.64
N ARG A 163 74.79 -12.64 6.39
CA ARG A 163 74.81 -12.11 7.75
C ARG A 163 75.54 -13.11 8.64
N THR A 164 76.77 -12.79 9.05
CA THR A 164 77.45 -13.51 10.12
C THR A 164 76.68 -13.28 11.42
N ARG A 165 76.22 -14.36 12.06
CA ARG A 165 75.69 -14.30 13.43
C ARG A 165 76.88 -14.14 14.38
N PRO A 166 76.86 -13.20 15.34
CA PRO A 166 77.85 -13.21 16.40
C PRO A 166 77.72 -14.50 17.24
N PRO A 167 78.84 -15.09 17.70
CA PRO A 167 78.80 -16.31 18.50
C PRO A 167 78.12 -16.06 19.85
N ASN A 168 77.28 -17.00 20.29
CA ASN A 168 76.67 -16.99 21.62
C ASN A 168 77.76 -17.14 22.69
N PRO A 169 77.67 -16.42 23.83
CA PRO A 169 78.60 -16.58 24.95
C PRO A 169 78.48 -17.98 25.59
N PRO A 170 79.57 -18.55 26.11
CA PRO A 170 79.58 -19.89 26.69
C PRO A 170 78.76 -19.95 27.99
N GLU A 171 77.98 -21.01 28.11
CA GLU A 171 77.25 -21.38 29.32
C GLU A 171 78.24 -21.66 30.46
N SER A 172 78.25 -20.80 31.49
CA SER A 172 78.97 -21.06 32.73
C SER A 172 78.17 -22.04 33.58
N GLY A 173 78.32 -23.33 33.28
CA GLY A 173 77.89 -24.42 34.14
C GLY A 173 78.83 -24.57 35.34
N GLY A 174 78.25 -24.48 36.54
CA GLY A 174 78.61 -25.29 37.71
C GLY A 174 79.89 -24.97 38.46
N ALA A 175 79.75 -24.43 39.67
CA ALA A 175 80.58 -24.84 40.80
C ALA A 175 79.77 -24.74 42.10
N THR A 176 79.56 -25.92 42.66
CA THR A 176 79.03 -26.25 43.98
C THR A 176 79.79 -25.58 45.13
N GLY A 177 79.04 -25.24 46.18
CA GLY A 177 79.52 -24.93 47.52
C GLY A 177 78.38 -25.09 48.51
#